data_AF-A0A382J2V5-F1
#
_entry.id   AF-A0A382J2V5-F1
#
_cell.length_a   1.000
_cell.length_b   1.000
_cell.length_c   1.000
_cell.angle_alpha   90.00
_cell.angle_beta   90.00
_cell.angle_gamma   90.00
#
_symmetry.space_group_name_H-M   'P 1'
#
loop_
_entity.id
_entity.type
_entity.pdbx_description
1 polymer ?
#
loop_
_entity_poly.entity_id
_entity_poly.type
_entity_poly.pdbx_seq_one_letter_code
_entity_poly.pdbx_strand_id
1 'polypeptide(L)'
;MIDMYPTFVELCDLPETPHKLEGTSIANTLAKPKKAKDREVYLPHMFPESYAIMNKQWRYIRYKDGSEELYDIRKDPNEWRNLAEQPKYADIKKRLAEKAPKTFAPPSPKRKKRDLILDGESFRWKK
;
A
#
# COMPACT_ATOMS: atom_id res chain seq x y z
N MET A 1 -0.12 -6.35 -1.69
CA MET A 1 0.93 -6.80 -0.76
C MET A 1 2.14 -7.23 -1.59
N ILE A 2 3.30 -6.58 -1.42
CA ILE A 2 4.49 -6.75 -2.29
C ILE A 2 5.67 -7.47 -1.61
N ASP A 3 5.54 -7.77 -0.31
CA ASP A 3 6.62 -8.35 0.52
C ASP A 3 6.78 -9.87 0.35
N MET A 4 5.80 -10.55 -0.26
CA MET A 4 5.83 -12.01 -0.43
C MET A 4 7.02 -12.45 -1.26
N TYR A 5 7.24 -11.80 -2.40
CA TYR A 5 8.32 -12.16 -3.32
C TYR A 5 9.71 -12.07 -2.67
N PRO A 6 10.15 -10.94 -2.09
CA PRO A 6 11.45 -10.90 -1.40
C PRO A 6 11.54 -11.87 -0.21
N THR A 7 10.41 -12.19 0.43
CA THR A 7 10.38 -13.20 1.50
C THR A 7 10.67 -14.60 0.98
N PHE A 8 10.12 -14.98 -0.18
CA PHE A 8 10.43 -16.27 -0.80
C PHE A 8 11.84 -16.34 -1.34
N VAL A 9 12.36 -15.23 -1.88
CA VAL A 9 13.77 -15.16 -2.30
C VAL A 9 14.69 -15.50 -1.13
N GLU A 10 14.47 -14.90 0.05
CA GLU A 10 15.26 -15.17 1.26
C GLU A 10 15.04 -16.59 1.82
N LEU A 11 13.78 -17.03 1.97
CA LEU A 11 13.48 -18.31 2.64
C LEU A 11 13.79 -19.54 1.80
N CYS A 12 13.70 -19.43 0.47
CA CYS A 12 13.89 -20.55 -0.45
C CYS A 12 15.22 -20.48 -1.22
N ASP A 13 16.11 -19.53 -0.87
CA ASP A 13 17.40 -19.32 -1.52
C ASP A 13 17.28 -19.18 -3.05
N LEU A 14 16.29 -18.40 -3.50
CA LEU A 14 16.06 -18.20 -4.93
C LEU A 14 17.08 -17.21 -5.50
N PRO A 15 17.39 -17.28 -6.82
CA PRO A 15 18.23 -16.29 -7.47
C PRO A 15 17.71 -14.87 -7.27
N GLU A 16 18.63 -13.94 -7.03
CA GLU A 16 18.30 -12.52 -6.95
C GLU A 16 17.70 -12.04 -8.27
N THR A 17 16.70 -11.16 -8.17
CA THR A 17 16.10 -10.53 -9.34
C THR A 17 16.93 -9.32 -9.78
N PRO A 18 17.10 -9.08 -11.08
CA PRO A 18 17.76 -7.86 -11.57
C PRO A 18 16.93 -6.60 -11.28
N HIS A 19 15.67 -6.75 -10.89
CA HIS A 19 14.78 -5.63 -10.61
C HIS A 19 14.87 -5.18 -9.14
N LYS A 20 14.87 -3.87 -8.93
CA LYS A 20 14.72 -3.32 -7.58
C LYS A 20 13.32 -3.64 -7.05
N LEU A 21 13.27 -4.38 -5.95
CA LEU A 21 12.03 -4.67 -5.23
C LEU A 21 11.69 -3.53 -4.27
N GLU A 22 10.42 -3.13 -4.25
CA GLU A 22 9.90 -2.18 -3.27
C GLU A 22 9.48 -2.85 -1.95
N GLY A 23 9.15 -4.15 -2.01
CA GLY A 23 8.82 -4.94 -0.83
C GLY A 23 10.05 -5.25 0.01
N THR A 24 9.82 -5.54 1.30
CA THR A 24 10.85 -5.98 2.23
C THR A 24 10.51 -7.37 2.72
N SER A 25 11.50 -8.28 2.76
CA SER A 25 11.30 -9.60 3.32
C SER A 25 10.80 -9.53 4.78
N ILE A 26 9.81 -10.36 5.10
CA ILE A 26 9.30 -10.53 6.46
C ILE A 26 9.82 -11.80 7.13
N ALA A 27 10.77 -12.52 6.52
CA ALA A 27 11.31 -13.79 7.03
C ALA A 27 11.81 -13.67 8.48
N ASN A 28 12.60 -12.65 8.81
CA ASN A 28 13.07 -12.42 10.18
C ASN A 28 11.91 -12.12 11.17
N THR A 29 10.86 -11.42 10.72
CA THR A 29 9.66 -11.18 11.54
C THR A 29 8.91 -12.50 11.81
N LEU A 30 8.80 -13.37 10.80
CA LEU A 30 8.17 -14.68 10.93
C LEU A 30 8.97 -15.60 11.87
N ALA A 31 10.30 -15.62 11.75
CA ALA A 31 11.17 -16.42 12.60
C ALA A 31 11.23 -15.93 14.06
N LYS A 32 11.13 -14.61 14.28
CA LYS A 32 11.30 -13.98 15.60
C LYS A 32 10.18 -12.96 15.86
N PRO A 33 8.92 -13.40 16.04
CA PRO A 33 7.77 -12.50 16.13
C PRO A 33 7.85 -11.54 17.32
N LYS A 34 8.48 -11.97 18.44
CA LYS A 34 8.71 -11.10 19.61
C LYS A 34 9.65 -9.92 19.34
N LYS A 35 10.47 -9.98 18.29
CA LYS A 35 11.40 -8.92 17.87
C LYS A 35 10.85 -8.10 16.70
N ALA A 36 9.63 -8.37 16.25
CA ALA A 36 9.01 -7.69 15.14
C ALA A 36 8.84 -6.19 15.45
N LYS A 37 9.42 -5.35 14.58
CA LYS A 37 9.26 -3.90 14.67
C LYS A 37 8.01 -3.48 13.91
N ASP A 38 7.37 -2.43 14.41
CA ASP A 38 6.32 -1.77 13.65
C ASP A 38 6.90 -1.10 12.41
N ARG A 39 6.11 -1.03 11.33
CA ARG A 39 6.50 -0.38 10.09
C ARG A 39 5.35 0.45 9.54
N GLU A 40 5.71 1.51 8.85
CA GLU A 40 4.74 2.33 8.13
C GLU A 40 4.53 1.71 6.75
N VAL A 41 3.29 1.39 6.44
CA VAL A 41 2.87 0.76 5.20
C VAL A 41 2.15 1.80 4.36
N TYR A 42 2.63 2.00 3.14
CA TYR A 42 1.96 2.79 2.11
C TYR A 42 0.92 1.94 1.39
N LEU A 43 -0.31 2.45 1.30
CA LEU A 43 -1.43 1.86 0.58
C LEU A 43 -1.89 2.84 -0.50
N PRO A 44 -1.60 2.57 -1.79
CA PRO A 44 -2.11 3.42 -2.87
C PRO A 44 -3.62 3.27 -3.00
N HIS A 45 -4.31 4.36 -3.32
CA HIS A 45 -5.70 4.32 -3.74
C HIS A 45 -5.82 4.21 -5.28
N MET A 46 -7.05 4.13 -5.78
CA MET A 46 -7.35 4.01 -7.23
C MET A 46 -6.81 5.19 -8.05
N PHE A 47 -6.72 6.38 -7.45
CA PHE A 47 -6.28 7.60 -8.13
C PHE A 47 -4.93 8.06 -7.58
N PRO A 48 -4.05 8.63 -8.44
CA PRO A 48 -2.85 9.32 -7.98
C PRO A 48 -3.20 10.36 -6.89
N GLU A 49 -2.24 10.60 -6.00
CA GLU A 49 -2.36 11.57 -4.89
C GLU A 49 -3.38 11.20 -3.81
N SER A 50 -4.12 10.09 -3.97
CA SER A 50 -4.93 9.48 -2.92
C SER A 50 -4.23 8.24 -2.37
N TYR A 51 -4.01 8.19 -1.06
CA TYR A 51 -3.29 7.09 -0.41
C TYR A 51 -3.59 7.03 1.09
N ALA A 52 -3.23 5.90 1.71
CA ALA A 52 -3.18 5.77 3.14
C ALA A 52 -1.77 5.35 3.60
N ILE A 53 -1.37 5.85 4.78
CA ILE A 53 -0.20 5.37 5.53
C ILE A 53 -0.70 4.80 6.83
N MET A 54 -0.31 3.56 7.13
CA MET A 54 -0.73 2.89 8.36
C MET A 54 0.43 2.24 9.12
N ASN A 55 0.32 2.21 10.43
CA ASN A 55 1.16 1.44 11.34
C ASN A 55 0.29 0.91 12.50
N LYS A 56 0.87 0.32 13.56
CA LYS A 56 0.09 -0.24 14.69
C LYS A 56 -0.73 0.79 15.48
N GLN A 57 -0.49 2.09 15.31
CA GLN A 57 -1.20 3.12 16.06
C GLN A 57 -1.99 4.07 15.17
N TRP A 58 -1.44 4.45 14.03
CA TRP A 58 -2.01 5.52 13.22
C TRP A 58 -2.43 4.98 11.87
N ARG A 59 -3.58 5.45 11.40
CA ARG A 59 -3.99 5.40 10.00
C ARG A 59 -4.24 6.81 9.52
N TYR A 60 -3.44 7.25 8.56
CA TYR A 60 -3.56 8.54 7.90
C TYR A 60 -4.02 8.29 6.46
N ILE A 61 -5.03 9.01 6.02
CA ILE A 61 -5.56 8.94 4.66
C ILE A 61 -5.51 10.35 4.08
N ARG A 62 -5.01 10.46 2.85
CA ARG A 62 -5.04 11.70 2.07
C ARG A 62 -5.78 11.43 0.78
N TYR A 63 -6.69 12.32 0.43
CA TYR A 63 -7.40 12.29 -0.84
C TYR A 63 -6.81 13.31 -1.82
N LYS A 64 -7.09 13.10 -3.10
CA LYS A 64 -6.61 13.96 -4.19
C LYS A 64 -7.09 15.41 -4.07
N ASP A 65 -8.27 15.63 -3.52
CA ASP A 65 -8.82 16.98 -3.28
C ASP A 65 -8.14 17.72 -2.11
N GLY A 66 -7.19 17.06 -1.42
CA GLY A 66 -6.47 17.61 -0.29
C GLY A 66 -7.13 17.35 1.06
N SER A 67 -8.32 16.74 1.10
CA SER A 67 -8.94 16.31 2.36
C SER A 67 -8.13 15.18 3.01
N GLU A 68 -8.18 15.14 4.34
CA GLU A 68 -7.36 14.26 5.17
C GLU A 68 -8.18 13.60 6.26
N GLU A 69 -7.83 12.35 6.57
CA GLU A 69 -8.33 11.63 7.74
C GLU A 69 -7.15 11.13 8.58
N LEU A 70 -7.31 11.15 9.90
CA LEU A 70 -6.34 10.60 10.84
C LEU A 70 -7.07 9.88 11.97
N TYR A 71 -6.69 8.63 12.21
CA TYR A 71 -7.25 7.78 13.27
C TYR A 71 -6.15 7.23 14.17
N ASP A 72 -6.39 7.29 15.49
CA ASP A 72 -5.58 6.58 16.50
C ASP A 72 -6.21 5.20 16.72
N ILE A 73 -5.76 4.21 15.96
CA ILE A 73 -6.28 2.83 15.95
C ILE A 73 -6.21 2.17 17.33
N ARG A 74 -5.31 2.60 18.22
CA ARG A 74 -5.26 2.06 19.59
C ARG A 74 -6.40 2.56 20.47
N LYS A 75 -6.89 3.77 20.21
CA LYS A 75 -7.98 4.40 20.98
C LYS A 75 -9.34 4.28 20.30
N ASP A 76 -9.34 4.18 18.99
CA ASP A 76 -10.51 4.09 18.13
C ASP A 76 -10.29 3.02 17.06
N PRO A 77 -10.37 1.73 17.42
CA PRO A 77 -10.15 0.61 16.49
C PRO A 77 -11.15 0.56 15.32
N ASN A 78 -12.29 1.25 15.47
CA ASN A 78 -13.35 1.29 14.47
C ASN A 78 -13.29 2.56 13.60
N GLU A 79 -12.31 3.45 13.82
CA GLU A 79 -12.07 4.63 12.99
C GLU A 79 -13.29 5.58 12.90
N TRP A 80 -14.03 5.75 14.00
CA TRP A 80 -15.22 6.59 14.03
C TRP A 80 -14.92 8.08 14.14
N ARG A 81 -13.79 8.46 14.75
CA ARG A 81 -13.46 9.84 15.04
C ARG A 81 -12.25 10.30 14.23
N ASN A 82 -12.51 11.06 13.17
CA ASN A 82 -11.45 11.73 12.42
C ASN A 82 -10.75 12.79 13.30
N LEU A 83 -9.43 12.70 13.41
CA LEU A 83 -8.57 13.58 14.19
C LEU A 83 -7.82 14.62 13.33
N ALA A 84 -7.95 14.57 11.99
CA ALA A 84 -7.09 15.31 11.07
C ALA A 84 -7.15 16.83 11.21
N GLU A 85 -8.30 17.38 11.63
CA GLU A 85 -8.49 18.83 11.81
C GLU A 85 -7.98 19.35 13.16
N GLN A 86 -7.60 18.46 14.09
CA GLN A 86 -7.14 18.89 15.42
C GLN A 86 -5.65 19.30 15.35
N PRO A 87 -5.30 20.57 15.68
CA PRO A 87 -3.93 21.08 15.49
C PRO A 87 -2.84 20.27 16.21
N LYS A 88 -3.18 19.67 17.36
CA LYS A 88 -2.25 18.84 18.15
C LYS A 88 -1.72 17.60 17.43
N TYR A 89 -2.33 17.18 16.32
CA TYR A 89 -1.88 16.03 15.53
C TYR A 89 -1.19 16.42 14.21
N ALA A 90 -0.94 17.71 13.98
CA ALA A 90 -0.30 18.20 12.76
C ALA A 90 1.06 17.52 12.49
N ASP A 91 1.89 17.37 13.52
CA ASP A 91 3.20 16.72 13.40
C ASP A 91 3.09 15.24 13.03
N ILE A 92 2.06 14.56 13.53
CA ILE A 92 1.81 13.15 13.21
C ILE A 92 1.42 13.00 11.75
N LYS A 93 0.50 13.84 11.26
CA LYS A 93 0.12 13.86 9.83
C LYS A 93 1.33 14.12 8.95
N LYS A 94 2.13 15.14 9.28
CA LYS A 94 3.31 15.51 8.52
C LYS A 94 4.31 14.35 8.44
N ARG A 95 4.64 13.72 9.57
CA ARG A 95 5.55 12.58 9.64
C ARG A 95 5.06 11.38 8.85
N LEU A 96 3.76 11.09 8.87
CA LEU A 96 3.18 10.00 8.08
C LEU A 96 3.18 10.34 6.59
N ALA A 97 2.83 11.56 6.20
CA ALA A 97 2.84 12.03 4.82
C ALA A 97 4.23 11.96 4.17
N GLU A 98 5.32 12.07 4.94
CA GLU A 98 6.70 11.89 4.45
C GLU A 98 6.97 10.48 3.89
N LYS A 99 6.12 9.48 4.20
CA LYS A 99 6.23 8.12 3.66
C LYS A 99 5.56 7.94 2.30
N ALA A 100 4.79 8.94 1.84
CA ALA A 100 4.23 8.92 0.51
C ALA A 100 5.30 9.24 -0.54
N PRO A 101 5.16 8.73 -1.78
CA PRO A 101 6.04 9.13 -2.86
C PRO A 101 5.87 10.62 -3.18
N LYS A 102 6.98 11.29 -3.51
CA LYS A 102 6.96 12.71 -3.94
C LYS A 102 6.40 12.88 -5.35
N THR A 103 6.50 11.84 -6.17
CA THR A 103 6.06 11.83 -7.56
C THR A 103 5.16 10.61 -7.77
N PHE A 104 3.93 10.84 -8.23
CA PHE A 104 2.99 9.77 -8.55
C PHE A 104 3.07 9.44 -10.05
N ALA A 105 3.07 8.14 -10.36
CA ALA A 105 2.98 7.70 -11.75
C ALA A 105 1.63 8.10 -12.37
N PRO A 106 1.59 8.42 -13.67
CA PRO A 106 0.34 8.70 -14.36
C PRO A 106 -0.55 7.45 -14.37
N PRO A 107 -1.89 7.61 -14.42
CA PRO A 107 -2.80 6.49 -14.61
C PRO A 107 -2.44 5.70 -15.86
N SER A 108 -2.54 4.38 -15.78
CA SER A 108 -2.37 3.53 -16.95
C SER A 108 -3.40 3.93 -18.03
N PRO A 109 -3.01 3.96 -19.31
CA PRO A 109 -3.96 4.24 -20.39
C PRO A 109 -5.10 3.22 -20.36
N LYS A 110 -6.32 3.65 -20.69
CA LYS A 110 -7.46 2.75 -20.80
C LYS A 110 -7.12 1.65 -21.82
N ARG A 111 -7.08 0.40 -21.37
CA ARG A 111 -6.96 -0.74 -22.29
C ARG A 111 -8.21 -0.79 -23.17
N LYS A 112 -8.02 -0.98 -24.48
CA LYS A 112 -9.15 -1.30 -25.37
C LYS A 112 -9.82 -2.56 -24.84
N LYS A 113 -11.14 -2.48 -24.60
CA LYS A 113 -11.93 -3.62 -24.16
C LYS A 113 -11.78 -4.70 -25.22
N ARG A 114 -11.33 -5.89 -24.80
CA ARG A 114 -11.29 -7.05 -25.69
C ARG A 114 -12.47 -7.91 -25.31
N ASP A 115 -13.28 -8.26 -26.28
CA ASP A 115 -14.38 -9.19 -26.06
C ASP A 115 -13.81 -10.61 -26.15
N LEU A 116 -13.98 -11.37 -25.09
CA LEU A 116 -13.69 -12.80 -25.09
C LEU A 116 -14.81 -13.49 -25.88
N ILE A 117 -14.46 -14.10 -27.00
CA ILE A 117 -15.37 -14.91 -27.80
C ILE A 117 -15.01 -16.36 -27.54
N LEU A 118 -16.00 -17.14 -27.10
CA LEU A 118 -15.90 -18.59 -26.98
C LEU A 118 -16.34 -19.20 -28.30
N ASP A 119 -15.47 -20.00 -28.92
CA ASP A 119 -15.70 -20.73 -30.16
C ASP A 119 -15.60 -22.24 -29.83
N GLY A 120 -16.70 -22.81 -29.33
CA GLY A 120 -16.74 -24.20 -28.85
C GLY A 120 -15.84 -24.41 -27.63
N GLU A 121 -14.86 -25.32 -27.74
CA GLU A 121 -13.83 -25.57 -26.72
C GLU A 121 -12.63 -24.60 -26.80
N SER A 122 -12.65 -23.67 -27.77
CA SER A 122 -11.58 -22.68 -27.98
C SER A 122 -12.02 -21.27 -27.63
N PHE A 123 -11.07 -20.33 -27.52
CA PHE A 123 -11.39 -18.92 -27.29
C PHE A 123 -10.52 -17.99 -28.12
N ARG A 124 -11.05 -16.81 -28.45
CA ARG A 124 -10.30 -15.72 -29.08
C ARG A 124 -10.71 -14.36 -28.54
N TRP A 125 -9.81 -13.38 -28.66
CA TRP A 125 -10.08 -12.00 -28.27
C TRP A 125 -10.39 -11.15 -29.51
N LYS A 126 -11.58 -10.54 -29.55
CA LYS A 126 -11.91 -9.51 -30.55
C LYS A 126 -11.48 -8.15 -30.01
N LYS A 127 -10.75 -7.40 -30.83
CA LYS A 127 -10.34 -6.01 -30.55
C LYS A 127 -11.49 -5.04 -30.75
#